data_AF-A0AAD6HRH5-F1
#
_entry.id   AF-A0AAD6HRH5-F1
#
_cell.length_a   1.000
_cell.length_b   1.000
_cell.length_c   1.000
_cell.angle_alpha   90.00
_cell.angle_beta   90.00
_cell.angle_gamma   90.00
#
_symmetry.space_group_name_H-M   'P 1'
#
loop_
_entity.id
_entity.type
_entity.pdbx_description
1 polymer ?
#
loop_
_entity_poly.entity_id
_entity_poly.type
_entity_poly.pdbx_seq_one_letter_code
_entity_poly.pdbx_strand_id
1 'polypeptide(L)'
;MSTANGEITRRLEIGKVFDRLARDEDRDGKSYRVYAHHLVRACWHGSRITLRQTSPEAEGIFDFILLAHQACAGEWENFIGHGLAKEEVDSWLEFAGMFMSNLGNYFEDGNRKVIPDISVSALRKMASISTKASAKLEEIIGPMMSAQPVKLGHPDETSQSGYYPGVEKITKEEVEALSGVITVSGIEPDTTRLLKNSELQLYGEVQIPDQPLAKVYLRRGDHSKEMRNICLELAEAQKPATTSDQAAEMSHLINNFRTGDYKEVLWEALRVWAQDKAPRIEHTIGFFFPYRDPSRIRPDWLATVGIADAEETEKLGQLVARSTEFIRSLPWAVSENDGKGPFEYAKLEAPDFAIIHSLASVSFTVWEAFKINLNLGDGMNYGVKNILYSNRMALNSNPGRPCYYVHPSEADSYMKYAHIVRFITTSIHELLGHGMGKLLRETAPGEFNFDLQNPPISPVTGQPIHNWYKPNETWGTVFGKLASTVEECGAFLFADYFIDNKDILALFGYDDHSFPTAYDCEYSKSESNMA
;
A
#
# COMPACT_ATOMS: atom_id res chain seq x y z
N MET A 1 2.51 -16.26 24.64
CA MET A 1 3.77 -17.00 24.91
C MET A 1 4.67 -16.71 23.74
N SER A 2 5.82 -16.06 23.96
CA SER A 2 6.85 -15.90 22.94
C SER A 2 7.73 -17.15 23.03
N THR A 3 7.69 -17.98 21.99
CA THR A 3 8.80 -18.88 21.68
C THR A 3 9.94 -18.01 21.18
N ALA A 4 11.17 -18.34 21.54
CA ALA A 4 12.37 -17.52 21.31
C ALA A 4 12.71 -17.28 19.82
N ASN A 5 11.93 -17.85 18.88
CA ASN A 5 12.08 -17.71 17.43
C ASN A 5 10.76 -17.36 16.70
N GLY A 6 9.66 -17.10 17.43
CA GLY A 6 8.34 -16.90 16.82
C GLY A 6 8.08 -15.48 16.29
N GLU A 7 7.32 -15.35 15.21
CA GLU A 7 6.81 -14.04 14.75
C GLU A 7 6.05 -13.28 15.86
N ILE A 8 6.36 -11.99 16.04
CA ILE A 8 5.76 -11.15 17.07
C ILE A 8 4.35 -10.75 16.62
N THR A 9 3.31 -11.36 17.20
CA THR A 9 1.93 -10.89 17.04
C THR A 9 1.71 -9.62 17.86
N ARG A 10 1.09 -8.62 17.24
CA ARG A 10 0.72 -7.37 17.91
C ARG A 10 -0.74 -7.05 17.72
N ARG A 11 -1.33 -6.47 18.76
CA ARG A 11 -2.70 -6.01 18.73
C ARG A 11 -2.74 -4.59 18.20
N LEU A 12 -3.57 -4.36 17.19
CA LEU A 12 -3.89 -3.02 16.73
C LEU A 12 -4.80 -2.34 17.76
N GLU A 13 -4.32 -1.25 18.37
CA GLU A 13 -5.10 -0.50 19.35
C GLU A 13 -6.09 0.43 18.63
N ILE A 14 -7.39 0.12 18.73
CA ILE A 14 -8.46 0.87 18.05
C ILE A 14 -9.73 1.05 18.91
N GLY A 15 -9.90 0.26 19.97
CA GLY A 15 -11.15 0.19 20.75
C GLY A 15 -11.61 1.56 21.27
N LYS A 16 -10.73 2.31 21.92
CA LYS A 16 -11.04 3.67 22.43
C LYS A 16 -11.42 4.65 21.32
N VAL A 17 -10.76 4.57 20.16
CA VAL A 17 -11.04 5.44 19.02
C VAL A 17 -12.42 5.11 18.44
N PHE A 18 -12.72 3.83 18.25
CA PHE A 18 -14.02 3.35 17.77
C PHE A 18 -15.16 3.62 18.77
N ASP A 19 -14.88 3.61 20.07
CA ASP A 19 -15.84 3.95 21.11
C ASP A 19 -16.27 5.42 21.07
N ARG A 20 -15.36 6.32 20.67
CA ARG A 20 -15.68 7.74 20.50
C ARG A 20 -16.65 7.98 19.34
N LEU A 21 -16.63 7.15 18.29
CA LEU A 21 -17.62 7.21 17.21
C LEU A 21 -19.07 7.00 17.68
N ALA A 22 -19.31 6.40 18.86
CA ALA A 22 -20.67 6.22 19.38
C ALA A 22 -21.37 7.55 19.68
N ARG A 23 -20.57 8.59 19.92
CA ARG A 23 -21.01 9.91 20.36
C ARG A 23 -21.01 10.92 19.21
N ASP A 24 -20.44 10.53 18.07
CA ASP A 24 -20.34 11.32 16.85
C ASP A 24 -21.41 10.79 15.87
N GLU A 25 -22.56 11.44 15.81
CA GLU A 25 -23.39 11.42 14.60
C GLU A 25 -22.93 12.56 13.71
N ASP A 26 -23.11 12.43 12.39
CA ASP A 26 -22.91 13.57 11.51
C ASP A 26 -23.98 14.66 11.75
N ARG A 27 -23.89 15.78 11.03
CA ARG A 27 -24.82 16.90 11.19
C ARG A 27 -26.28 16.54 10.89
N ASP A 28 -26.52 15.43 10.21
CA ASP A 28 -27.83 14.94 9.78
C ASP A 28 -28.30 13.71 10.59
N GLY A 29 -27.59 13.33 11.65
CA GLY A 29 -27.93 12.19 12.51
C GLY A 29 -27.51 10.81 11.94
N LYS A 30 -26.64 10.77 10.93
CA LYS A 30 -26.15 9.51 10.36
C LYS A 30 -25.00 8.94 11.20
N SER A 31 -24.97 7.61 11.31
CA SER A 31 -24.01 6.91 12.15
C SER A 31 -22.72 6.56 11.41
N TYR A 32 -21.60 7.16 11.82
CA TYR A 32 -20.26 6.79 11.36
C TYR A 32 -19.92 5.32 11.63
N ARG A 33 -20.48 4.71 12.68
CA ARG A 33 -20.26 3.29 12.99
C ARG A 33 -20.88 2.36 11.96
N VAL A 34 -22.08 2.68 11.48
CA VAL A 34 -22.77 1.90 10.45
C VAL A 34 -22.04 2.06 9.12
N TYR A 35 -21.64 3.29 8.79
CA TYR A 35 -20.82 3.57 7.62
C TYR A 35 -19.50 2.77 7.63
N ALA A 36 -18.73 2.88 8.73
CA ALA A 36 -17.47 2.15 8.90
C ALA A 36 -17.66 0.63 8.91
N HIS A 37 -18.74 0.11 9.50
CA HIS A 37 -19.04 -1.32 9.54
C HIS A 37 -19.14 -1.91 8.13
N HIS A 38 -19.93 -1.30 7.26
CA HIS A 38 -20.14 -1.78 5.90
C HIS A 38 -18.88 -1.60 5.05
N LEU A 39 -18.15 -0.48 5.18
CA LEU A 39 -16.85 -0.32 4.54
C LEU A 39 -15.83 -1.39 4.98
N VAL A 40 -15.74 -1.70 6.28
CA VAL A 40 -14.87 -2.76 6.80
C VAL A 40 -15.26 -4.13 6.24
N ARG A 41 -16.55 -4.42 6.10
CA ARG A 41 -17.01 -5.67 5.48
C ARG A 41 -16.66 -5.73 3.99
N ALA A 42 -16.85 -4.64 3.25
CA ALA A 42 -16.40 -4.51 1.86
C ALA A 42 -14.90 -4.79 1.75
N CYS A 43 -14.09 -4.22 2.65
CA CYS A 43 -12.66 -4.45 2.73
C CYS A 43 -12.31 -5.94 2.88
N TRP A 44 -12.91 -6.65 3.85
CA TRP A 44 -12.67 -8.09 4.08
C TRP A 44 -13.19 -9.01 2.97
N HIS A 45 -14.22 -8.60 2.22
CA HIS A 45 -14.64 -9.36 1.05
C HIS A 45 -13.57 -9.41 -0.06
N GLY A 46 -12.62 -8.47 -0.05
CA GLY A 46 -11.49 -8.43 -0.96
C GLY A 46 -10.37 -9.44 -0.68
N SER A 47 -10.33 -10.11 0.49
CA SER A 47 -9.19 -10.97 0.87
C SER A 47 -8.95 -12.12 -0.11
N ARG A 48 -10.02 -12.64 -0.71
CA ARG A 48 -9.95 -13.71 -1.73
C ARG A 48 -9.36 -13.23 -3.05
N ILE A 49 -9.45 -11.93 -3.35
CA ILE A 49 -8.79 -11.31 -4.51
C ILE A 49 -7.28 -11.34 -4.28
N THR A 50 -6.81 -10.84 -3.12
CA THR A 50 -5.40 -10.86 -2.73
C THR A 50 -4.81 -12.28 -2.70
N LEU A 51 -5.54 -13.26 -2.15
CA LEU A 51 -5.13 -14.67 -2.16
C LEU A 51 -4.92 -15.17 -3.60
N ARG A 52 -5.86 -14.91 -4.51
CA ARG A 52 -5.75 -15.32 -5.93
C ARG A 52 -4.66 -14.59 -6.70
N GLN A 53 -4.40 -13.34 -6.38
CA GLN A 53 -3.28 -12.57 -6.95
C GLN A 53 -1.93 -13.09 -6.46
N THR A 54 -1.90 -13.80 -5.32
CA THR A 54 -0.69 -14.38 -4.74
C THR A 54 -0.24 -15.66 -5.44
N SER A 55 -0.98 -16.75 -5.26
CA SER A 55 -0.58 -18.07 -5.75
C SER A 55 -1.82 -18.96 -5.97
N PRO A 56 -1.74 -19.97 -6.85
CA PRO A 56 -2.85 -20.90 -7.11
C PRO A 56 -3.33 -21.64 -5.85
N GLU A 57 -2.43 -21.95 -4.91
CA GLU A 57 -2.73 -22.69 -3.70
C GLU A 57 -3.27 -21.85 -2.54
N ALA A 58 -3.10 -20.52 -2.57
CA ALA A 58 -3.39 -19.65 -1.43
C ALA A 58 -4.84 -19.75 -0.94
N GLU A 59 -5.85 -19.72 -1.82
CA GLU A 59 -7.24 -19.86 -1.38
C GLU A 59 -7.52 -21.19 -0.69
N GLY A 60 -6.88 -22.27 -1.14
CA GLY A 60 -7.05 -23.58 -0.54
C GLY A 60 -6.34 -23.70 0.81
N ILE A 61 -5.17 -23.08 0.97
CA ILE A 61 -4.48 -22.97 2.27
C ILE A 61 -5.36 -22.20 3.27
N PHE A 62 -5.91 -21.06 2.84
CA PHE A 62 -6.84 -20.27 3.64
C PHE A 62 -8.06 -21.11 4.08
N ASP A 63 -8.67 -21.86 3.16
CA ASP A 63 -9.79 -22.76 3.46
C ASP A 63 -9.38 -23.85 4.47
N PHE A 64 -8.20 -24.44 4.32
CA PHE A 64 -7.72 -25.48 5.23
C PHE A 64 -7.53 -24.94 6.65
N ILE A 65 -6.93 -23.74 6.80
CA ILE A 65 -6.78 -23.08 8.10
C ILE A 65 -8.16 -22.87 8.76
N LEU A 66 -9.15 -22.36 8.02
CA LEU A 66 -10.50 -22.14 8.55
C LEU A 66 -11.22 -23.45 8.90
N LEU A 67 -11.07 -24.49 8.07
CA LEU A 67 -11.66 -25.81 8.33
C LEU A 67 -11.05 -26.47 9.56
N ALA A 68 -9.73 -26.38 9.75
CA ALA A 68 -9.04 -26.87 10.93
C ALA A 68 -9.49 -26.11 12.19
N HIS A 69 -9.52 -24.78 12.13
CA HIS A 69 -10.01 -23.93 13.21
C HIS A 69 -11.45 -24.26 13.61
N GLN A 70 -12.34 -24.41 12.62
CA GLN A 70 -13.73 -24.78 12.87
C GLN A 70 -13.85 -26.18 13.48
N ALA A 71 -13.07 -27.14 13.02
CA ALA A 71 -13.14 -28.52 13.50
C ALA A 71 -12.62 -28.69 14.93
N CYS A 72 -11.66 -27.86 15.37
CA CYS A 72 -11.21 -27.83 16.77
C CYS A 72 -11.96 -26.81 17.64
N ALA A 73 -12.96 -26.11 17.09
CA ALA A 73 -13.70 -25.02 17.74
C ALA A 73 -12.80 -23.86 18.24
N GLY A 74 -11.68 -23.63 17.56
CA GLY A 74 -10.67 -22.64 17.93
C GLY A 74 -9.71 -23.07 19.04
N GLU A 75 -9.95 -24.22 19.66
CA GLU A 75 -9.12 -24.79 20.71
C GLU A 75 -8.04 -25.69 20.10
N TRP A 76 -6.95 -25.08 19.61
CA TRP A 76 -5.89 -25.79 18.87
C TRP A 76 -5.17 -26.88 19.67
N GLU A 77 -5.17 -26.80 21.01
CA GLU A 77 -4.65 -27.87 21.88
C GLU A 77 -5.40 -29.19 21.71
N ASN A 78 -6.63 -29.18 21.19
CA ASN A 78 -7.38 -30.40 20.88
C ASN A 78 -6.65 -31.29 19.86
N PHE A 79 -5.77 -30.75 19.02
CA PHE A 79 -4.97 -31.54 18.09
C PHE A 79 -3.92 -32.41 18.81
N ILE A 80 -3.49 -32.04 20.01
CA ILE A 80 -2.62 -32.87 20.85
C ILE A 80 -3.36 -34.14 21.27
N GLY A 81 -4.64 -34.03 21.63
CA GLY A 81 -5.53 -35.17 21.88
C GLY A 81 -5.77 -36.05 20.64
N HIS A 82 -5.56 -35.51 19.44
CA HIS A 82 -5.58 -36.24 18.17
C HIS A 82 -4.20 -36.77 17.77
N GLY A 83 -3.24 -36.76 18.70
CA GLY A 83 -1.93 -37.39 18.57
C GLY A 83 -0.89 -36.55 17.82
N LEU A 84 -1.07 -35.24 17.69
CA LEU A 84 0.01 -34.34 17.30
C LEU A 84 0.88 -33.99 18.51
N ALA A 85 2.18 -33.78 18.27
CA ALA A 85 3.03 -33.16 19.27
C ALA A 85 2.68 -31.67 19.41
N LYS A 86 2.95 -31.08 20.57
CA LYS A 86 2.70 -29.65 20.81
C LYS A 86 3.49 -28.80 19.82
N GLU A 87 4.74 -29.17 19.58
CA GLU A 87 5.66 -28.48 18.67
C GLU A 87 5.14 -28.48 17.23
N GLU A 88 4.47 -29.56 16.79
CA GLU A 88 3.85 -29.61 15.46
C GLU A 88 2.65 -28.65 15.36
N VAL A 89 1.83 -28.57 16.42
CA VAL A 89 0.71 -27.62 16.48
C VAL A 89 1.23 -26.18 16.49
N ASP A 90 2.28 -25.90 17.27
CA ASP A 90 2.91 -24.59 17.36
C ASP A 90 3.51 -24.16 15.99
N SER A 91 4.25 -25.04 15.31
CA SER A 91 4.78 -24.75 13.96
C SER A 91 3.68 -24.50 12.93
N TRP A 92 2.57 -25.23 12.99
CA TRP A 92 1.43 -24.97 12.10
C TRP A 92 0.78 -23.62 12.40
N LEU A 93 0.59 -23.29 13.68
CA LEU A 93 0.02 -22.02 14.10
C LEU A 93 0.88 -20.83 13.70
N GLU A 94 2.21 -20.98 13.75
CA GLU A 94 3.15 -19.97 13.27
C GLU A 94 2.99 -19.73 11.77
N PHE A 95 2.99 -20.80 10.97
CA PHE A 95 2.72 -20.69 9.52
C PHE A 95 1.34 -20.10 9.23
N ALA A 96 0.29 -20.55 9.92
CA ALA A 96 -1.07 -20.07 9.72
C ALA A 96 -1.20 -18.58 10.10
N GLY A 97 -0.57 -18.15 11.19
CA GLY A 97 -0.53 -16.74 11.60
C GLY A 97 0.13 -15.86 10.55
N MET A 98 1.33 -16.24 10.10
CA MET A 98 2.06 -15.58 9.02
C MET A 98 1.22 -15.52 7.73
N PHE A 99 0.66 -16.66 7.32
CA PHE A 99 -0.13 -16.78 6.10
C PHE A 99 -1.36 -15.87 6.13
N MET A 100 -2.08 -15.85 7.26
CA MET A 100 -3.29 -15.02 7.43
C MET A 100 -2.95 -13.53 7.48
N SER A 101 -1.77 -13.17 8.00
CA SER A 101 -1.29 -11.77 8.01
C SER A 101 -0.93 -11.26 6.62
N ASN A 102 -0.36 -12.13 5.76
CA ASN A 102 0.07 -11.77 4.41
C ASN A 102 -0.98 -12.04 3.33
N LEU A 103 -2.06 -12.75 3.68
CA LEU A 103 -3.04 -13.31 2.74
C LEU A 103 -2.37 -14.10 1.61
N GLY A 104 -1.41 -14.95 1.99
CA GLY A 104 -0.63 -15.74 1.04
C GLY A 104 0.60 -16.40 1.67
N ASN A 105 1.14 -17.39 0.96
CA ASN A 105 2.36 -18.11 1.34
C ASN A 105 3.63 -17.55 0.66
N TYR A 106 3.57 -16.30 0.18
CA TYR A 106 4.70 -15.60 -0.42
C TYR A 106 4.89 -14.27 0.28
N PHE A 107 6.04 -14.09 0.93
CA PHE A 107 6.32 -12.94 1.77
C PHE A 107 6.86 -11.76 0.95
N GLU A 108 6.47 -10.54 1.31
CA GLU A 108 6.81 -9.31 0.56
C GLU A 108 8.32 -9.11 0.38
N ASP A 109 9.10 -9.46 1.40
CA ASP A 109 10.56 -9.33 1.40
C ASP A 109 11.22 -10.38 0.49
N GLY A 110 11.32 -9.98 -0.78
CA GLY A 110 11.86 -10.79 -1.88
C GLY A 110 10.82 -11.65 -2.59
N ASN A 111 9.52 -11.47 -2.32
CA ASN A 111 8.44 -12.28 -2.90
C ASN A 111 8.70 -13.79 -2.75
N ARG A 112 9.23 -14.22 -1.60
CA ARG A 112 9.74 -15.58 -1.39
C ARG A 112 8.66 -16.51 -0.84
N LYS A 113 8.63 -17.75 -1.32
CA LYS A 113 7.73 -18.78 -0.80
C LYS A 113 8.08 -19.12 0.64
N VAL A 114 7.06 -19.28 1.48
CA VAL A 114 7.16 -19.83 2.83
C VAL A 114 6.45 -21.19 2.85
N ILE A 115 7.12 -22.17 3.47
CA ILE A 115 6.63 -23.54 3.60
C ILE A 115 6.47 -23.81 5.10
N PRO A 116 5.35 -24.43 5.53
CA PRO A 116 5.15 -24.72 6.94
C PRO A 116 6.19 -25.73 7.45
N ASP A 117 6.79 -25.46 8.60
CA ASP A 117 7.75 -26.37 9.26
C ASP A 117 7.01 -27.48 10.04
N ILE A 118 6.21 -28.26 9.32
CA ILE A 118 5.47 -29.41 9.84
C ILE A 118 5.44 -30.53 8.80
N SER A 119 5.55 -31.77 9.27
CA SER A 119 5.55 -32.94 8.38
C SER A 119 4.21 -33.14 7.67
N VAL A 120 4.25 -33.68 6.44
CA VAL A 120 3.06 -34.09 5.69
C VAL A 120 2.18 -35.06 6.48
N SER A 121 2.80 -35.99 7.22
CA SER A 121 2.08 -36.92 8.09
C SER A 121 1.32 -36.22 9.23
N ALA A 122 1.92 -35.20 9.84
CA ALA A 122 1.29 -34.44 10.90
C ALA A 122 0.16 -33.55 10.37
N LEU A 123 0.34 -32.92 9.21
CA LEU A 123 -0.72 -32.20 8.50
C LEU A 123 -1.92 -33.11 8.20
N ARG A 124 -1.67 -34.32 7.66
CA ARG A 124 -2.74 -35.30 7.41
C ARG A 124 -3.44 -35.74 8.70
N LYS A 125 -2.69 -35.90 9.80
CA LYS A 125 -3.25 -36.21 11.11
C LYS A 125 -4.15 -35.08 11.61
N MET A 126 -3.70 -33.83 11.50
CA MET A 126 -4.50 -32.65 11.83
C MET A 126 -5.78 -32.61 11.00
N ALA A 127 -5.67 -32.81 9.68
CA ALA A 127 -6.80 -32.80 8.77
C ALA A 127 -7.81 -33.93 9.02
N SER A 128 -7.39 -35.04 9.64
CA SER A 128 -8.24 -36.22 9.90
C SER A 128 -9.38 -35.95 10.89
N ILE A 129 -9.34 -34.85 11.63
CA ILE A 129 -10.42 -34.40 12.51
C ILE A 129 -11.75 -34.15 11.75
N SER A 130 -11.67 -33.87 10.44
CA SER A 130 -12.82 -33.61 9.59
C SER A 130 -12.60 -34.09 8.16
N THR A 131 -13.58 -34.77 7.59
CA THR A 131 -13.54 -35.21 6.19
C THR A 131 -13.36 -34.05 5.20
N LYS A 132 -13.94 -32.87 5.52
CA LYS A 132 -13.76 -31.66 4.71
C LYS A 132 -12.33 -31.14 4.76
N ALA A 133 -11.72 -31.12 5.95
CA ALA A 133 -10.34 -30.68 6.12
C ALA A 133 -9.37 -31.64 5.42
N SER A 134 -9.60 -32.95 5.52
CA SER A 134 -8.82 -33.97 4.80
C SER A 134 -8.89 -33.79 3.29
N ALA A 135 -10.09 -33.65 2.72
CA ALA A 135 -10.26 -33.42 1.29
C ALA A 135 -9.56 -32.13 0.84
N LYS A 136 -9.74 -31.04 1.58
CA LYS A 136 -9.08 -29.76 1.28
C LYS A 136 -7.56 -29.86 1.33
N LEU A 137 -7.00 -30.51 2.34
CA LEU A 137 -5.55 -30.68 2.46
C LEU A 137 -4.98 -31.42 1.25
N GLU A 138 -5.59 -32.52 0.80
CA GLU A 138 -5.06 -33.28 -0.35
C GLU A 138 -5.06 -32.47 -1.66
N GLU A 139 -5.98 -31.50 -1.83
CA GLU A 139 -5.97 -30.58 -2.98
C GLU A 139 -4.72 -29.67 -3.00
N ILE A 140 -4.21 -29.27 -1.83
CA ILE A 140 -3.17 -28.25 -1.70
C ILE A 140 -1.82 -28.75 -1.20
N ILE A 141 -1.74 -29.95 -0.62
CA ILE A 141 -0.54 -30.39 0.12
C ILE A 141 0.70 -30.45 -0.77
N GLY A 142 0.55 -30.82 -2.04
CA GLY A 142 1.64 -30.82 -3.02
C GLY A 142 2.21 -29.42 -3.24
N PRO A 143 1.41 -28.46 -3.76
CA PRO A 143 1.85 -27.08 -3.93
C PRO A 143 2.32 -26.42 -2.63
N MET A 144 1.61 -26.58 -1.51
CA MET A 144 1.95 -25.98 -0.22
C MET A 144 3.31 -26.44 0.32
N MET A 145 3.62 -27.74 0.20
CA MET A 145 4.86 -28.32 0.74
C MET A 145 6.03 -28.33 -0.27
N SER A 146 5.78 -27.92 -1.52
CA SER A 146 6.82 -27.91 -2.56
C SER A 146 7.79 -26.74 -2.39
N ALA A 147 9.09 -27.02 -2.47
CA ALA A 147 10.16 -26.02 -2.51
C ALA A 147 10.05 -25.07 -3.73
N GLN A 148 9.48 -25.56 -4.83
CA GLN A 148 9.23 -24.76 -6.03
C GLN A 148 7.75 -24.40 -6.17
N PRO A 149 7.42 -23.26 -6.78
CA PRO A 149 8.34 -22.19 -7.19
C PRO A 149 8.81 -21.34 -6.00
N VAL A 150 10.11 -21.01 -5.92
CA VAL A 150 10.70 -20.31 -4.76
C VAL A 150 10.27 -18.85 -4.60
N LYS A 151 9.77 -18.20 -5.66
CA LYS A 151 9.41 -16.78 -5.63
C LYS A 151 8.25 -16.41 -6.55
N LEU A 152 7.74 -15.18 -6.43
CA LEU A 152 6.86 -14.59 -7.44
C LEU A 152 7.65 -14.00 -8.60
N GLY A 153 7.16 -14.18 -9.82
CA GLY A 153 7.85 -13.81 -11.05
C GLY A 153 7.08 -14.23 -12.31
N HIS A 154 7.66 -13.96 -13.48
CA HIS A 154 7.12 -14.51 -14.73
C HIS A 154 7.13 -16.04 -14.65
N PRO A 155 6.01 -16.73 -14.95
CA PRO A 155 5.90 -18.16 -14.67
C PRO A 155 6.99 -18.98 -15.37
N ASP A 156 7.84 -19.63 -14.58
CA ASP A 156 8.90 -20.52 -15.05
C ASP A 156 9.10 -21.67 -14.05
N GLU A 157 10.19 -22.42 -14.12
CA GLU A 157 10.47 -23.53 -13.19
C GLU A 157 10.68 -23.07 -11.73
N THR A 158 11.06 -21.81 -11.54
CA THR A 158 11.48 -21.24 -10.25
C THR A 158 10.53 -20.19 -9.70
N SER A 159 9.60 -19.69 -10.52
CA SER A 159 8.71 -18.60 -10.16
C SER A 159 7.29 -18.77 -10.70
N GLN A 160 6.34 -18.13 -10.03
CA GLN A 160 4.93 -18.11 -10.43
C GLN A 160 4.29 -16.74 -10.17
N SER A 161 3.06 -16.55 -10.67
CA SER A 161 2.30 -15.33 -10.40
C SER A 161 0.81 -15.61 -10.52
N GLY A 162 0.04 -15.11 -9.55
CA GLY A 162 -1.42 -15.18 -9.59
C GLY A 162 -2.05 -14.35 -10.72
N TYR A 163 -1.29 -13.45 -11.36
CA TYR A 163 -1.71 -12.67 -12.55
C TYR A 163 -1.66 -13.47 -13.85
N TYR A 164 -0.93 -14.59 -13.85
CA TYR A 164 -0.76 -15.48 -14.99
C TYR A 164 -1.26 -16.89 -14.63
N PRO A 165 -2.57 -17.05 -14.32
CA PRO A 165 -3.13 -18.33 -13.93
C PRO A 165 -3.05 -19.35 -15.06
N GLY A 166 -3.18 -20.62 -14.70
CA GLY A 166 -3.25 -21.74 -15.65
C GLY A 166 -2.17 -22.79 -15.41
N VAL A 167 -2.41 -23.98 -15.96
CA VAL A 167 -1.42 -25.08 -15.94
C VAL A 167 -0.32 -24.81 -16.97
N GLU A 168 -0.70 -24.25 -18.12
CA GLU A 168 0.25 -23.87 -19.15
C GLU A 168 0.83 -22.49 -18.87
N LYS A 169 2.15 -22.44 -18.76
CA LYS A 169 2.88 -21.22 -18.45
C LYS A 169 2.91 -20.32 -19.68
N ILE A 170 2.42 -19.10 -19.50
CA ILE A 170 2.59 -18.03 -20.47
C ILE A 170 4.02 -17.48 -20.37
N THR A 171 4.69 -17.28 -21.50
CA THR A 171 6.06 -16.73 -21.51
C THR A 171 6.05 -15.22 -21.34
N LYS A 172 7.20 -14.64 -21.00
CA LYS A 172 7.34 -13.19 -20.88
C LYS A 172 7.03 -12.48 -22.20
N GLU A 173 7.51 -13.01 -23.32
CA GLU A 173 7.30 -12.47 -24.66
C GLU A 173 5.81 -12.51 -25.06
N GLU A 174 5.11 -13.57 -24.68
CA GLU A 174 3.65 -13.67 -24.88
C GLU A 174 2.90 -12.62 -24.05
N VAL A 175 3.28 -12.43 -22.79
CA VAL A 175 2.69 -11.40 -21.92
C VAL A 175 2.91 -10.00 -22.49
N GLU A 176 4.13 -9.68 -22.94
CA GLU A 176 4.49 -8.38 -23.52
C GLU A 176 3.67 -8.11 -24.79
N ALA A 177 3.59 -9.10 -25.70
CA ALA A 177 2.83 -8.98 -26.94
C ALA A 177 1.33 -8.78 -26.70
N LEU A 178 0.73 -9.56 -25.78
CA LEU A 178 -0.69 -9.44 -25.43
C LEU A 178 -1.01 -8.12 -24.74
N SER A 179 -0.14 -7.68 -23.83
CA SER A 179 -0.38 -6.43 -23.08
C SER A 179 -0.37 -5.22 -24.02
N GLY A 180 0.48 -5.22 -25.06
CA GLY A 180 0.43 -4.19 -26.11
C GLY A 180 -0.91 -4.12 -26.85
N VAL A 181 -1.55 -5.27 -27.12
CA VAL A 181 -2.82 -5.33 -27.86
C VAL A 181 -4.03 -5.00 -27.00
N ILE A 182 -4.01 -5.41 -25.73
CA ILE A 182 -5.04 -5.06 -24.74
C ILE A 182 -5.18 -3.53 -24.65
N THR A 183 -4.05 -2.82 -24.57
CA THR A 183 -4.00 -1.34 -24.54
C THR A 183 -4.59 -0.72 -25.81
N VAL A 184 -4.23 -1.24 -26.99
CA VAL A 184 -4.78 -0.75 -28.28
C VAL A 184 -6.29 -0.98 -28.40
N SER A 185 -6.80 -2.01 -27.74
CA SER A 185 -8.22 -2.37 -27.80
C SER A 185 -9.09 -1.66 -26.76
N GLY A 186 -8.51 -0.76 -25.97
CA GLY A 186 -9.22 0.05 -24.97
C GLY A 186 -9.60 -0.71 -23.69
N ILE A 187 -8.95 -1.83 -23.39
CA ILE A 187 -9.04 -2.49 -22.09
C ILE A 187 -7.86 -2.05 -21.26
N GLU A 188 -8.12 -1.52 -20.06
CA GLU A 188 -7.05 -1.20 -19.12
C GLU A 188 -6.48 -2.49 -18.52
N PRO A 189 -5.16 -2.70 -18.56
CA PRO A 189 -4.53 -3.87 -17.96
C PRO A 189 -4.84 -4.03 -16.46
N ASP A 190 -5.17 -2.94 -15.77
CA ASP A 190 -5.28 -2.86 -14.31
C ASP A 190 -6.27 -3.86 -13.68
N THR A 191 -7.28 -4.30 -14.43
CA THR A 191 -8.29 -5.26 -13.94
C THR A 191 -8.22 -6.61 -14.63
N THR A 192 -7.07 -6.95 -15.21
CA THR A 192 -6.92 -8.16 -16.04
C THR A 192 -6.00 -9.18 -15.40
N ARG A 193 -6.20 -10.45 -15.77
CA ARG A 193 -5.22 -11.53 -15.63
C ARG A 193 -5.13 -12.27 -16.96
N LEU A 194 -3.97 -12.84 -17.27
CA LEU A 194 -3.76 -13.54 -18.55
C LEU A 194 -3.71 -15.05 -18.34
N LEU A 195 -4.57 -15.76 -19.04
CA LEU A 195 -4.64 -17.22 -19.04
C LEU A 195 -4.33 -17.74 -20.44
N LYS A 196 -3.38 -18.68 -20.54
CA LYS A 196 -3.09 -19.37 -21.81
C LYS A 196 -4.05 -20.54 -22.00
N ASN A 197 -4.54 -20.72 -23.23
CA ASN A 197 -5.40 -21.82 -23.68
C ASN A 197 -6.78 -21.96 -23.00
N SER A 198 -7.64 -20.94 -23.18
CA SER A 198 -9.09 -21.09 -22.95
C SER A 198 -9.89 -20.67 -24.20
N GLU A 199 -10.67 -21.57 -24.79
CA GLU A 199 -11.59 -21.23 -25.89
C GLU A 199 -12.76 -20.38 -25.39
N LEU A 200 -12.90 -19.16 -25.92
CA LEU A 200 -13.92 -18.18 -25.55
C LEU A 200 -14.32 -17.31 -26.76
N GLN A 201 -14.95 -16.14 -26.55
CA GLN A 201 -15.29 -15.17 -27.61
C GLN A 201 -14.06 -14.42 -28.13
N LEU A 202 -13.76 -14.57 -29.42
CA LEU A 202 -12.59 -13.93 -30.06
C LEU A 202 -12.68 -12.41 -29.93
N TYR A 203 -11.64 -11.81 -29.37
CA TYR A 203 -11.51 -10.39 -29.12
C TYR A 203 -10.50 -9.74 -30.08
N GLY A 204 -9.46 -10.47 -30.48
CA GLY A 204 -8.48 -10.00 -31.45
C GLY A 204 -7.43 -11.03 -31.81
N GLU A 205 -6.48 -10.64 -32.64
CA GLU A 205 -5.35 -11.47 -33.07
C GLU A 205 -4.03 -10.72 -32.83
N VAL A 206 -3.00 -11.43 -32.36
CA VAL A 206 -1.70 -10.86 -32.01
C VAL A 206 -0.60 -11.68 -32.68
N GLN A 207 0.23 -11.01 -33.47
CA GLN A 207 1.43 -11.62 -34.02
C GLN A 207 2.53 -11.57 -32.95
N ILE A 208 2.89 -12.72 -32.43
CA ILE A 208 4.04 -12.86 -31.53
C ILE A 208 5.26 -13.19 -32.40
N PRO A 209 6.43 -12.56 -32.20
CA PRO A 209 7.63 -12.87 -32.98
C PRO A 209 7.93 -14.37 -32.97
N ASP A 210 8.21 -14.93 -34.15
CA ASP A 210 8.53 -16.35 -34.37
C ASP A 210 7.45 -17.36 -33.91
N GLN A 211 6.21 -16.91 -33.69
CA GLN A 211 5.08 -17.77 -33.35
C GLN A 211 3.91 -17.61 -34.32
N PRO A 212 2.98 -18.59 -34.39
CA PRO A 212 1.72 -18.41 -35.10
C PRO A 212 0.90 -17.25 -34.52
N LEU A 213 0.02 -16.68 -35.35
CA LEU A 213 -0.92 -15.65 -34.95
C LEU A 213 -1.77 -16.13 -33.77
N ALA A 214 -1.63 -15.47 -32.61
CA ALA A 214 -2.33 -15.82 -31.39
C ALA A 214 -3.72 -15.18 -31.36
N LYS A 215 -4.74 -15.95 -30.98
CA LYS A 215 -6.11 -15.44 -30.78
C LYS A 215 -6.30 -15.03 -29.33
N VAL A 216 -6.77 -13.80 -29.13
CA VAL A 216 -7.05 -13.23 -27.81
C VAL A 216 -8.53 -13.29 -27.54
N TYR A 217 -8.90 -13.69 -26.33
CA TYR A 217 -10.27 -13.84 -25.91
C TYR A 217 -10.53 -13.05 -24.62
N LEU A 218 -11.61 -12.28 -24.57
CA LEU A 218 -12.00 -11.56 -23.35
C LEU A 218 -12.99 -12.38 -22.52
N ARG A 219 -12.63 -12.63 -21.26
CA ARG A 219 -13.52 -13.20 -20.26
C ARG A 219 -13.78 -12.19 -19.15
N ARG A 220 -15.04 -11.86 -18.89
CA ARG A 220 -15.46 -11.07 -17.71
C ARG A 220 -15.86 -11.99 -16.55
N GLY A 221 -15.94 -11.41 -15.35
CA GLY A 221 -16.44 -12.08 -14.15
C GLY A 221 -15.38 -12.73 -13.28
N ASP A 222 -14.09 -12.43 -13.51
CA ASP A 222 -13.06 -12.73 -12.52
C ASP A 222 -13.41 -12.03 -11.20
N HIS A 223 -13.21 -12.73 -10.08
CA HIS A 223 -13.59 -12.27 -8.74
C HIS A 223 -15.07 -11.89 -8.55
N SER A 224 -15.98 -12.31 -9.45
CA SER A 224 -17.38 -11.87 -9.46
C SER A 224 -18.14 -12.10 -8.15
N LYS A 225 -17.82 -13.18 -7.42
CA LYS A 225 -18.42 -13.46 -6.10
C LYS A 225 -18.01 -12.40 -5.08
N GLU A 226 -16.72 -12.07 -5.02
CA GLU A 226 -16.17 -11.06 -4.12
C GLU A 226 -16.69 -9.67 -4.50
N MET A 227 -16.62 -9.31 -5.79
CA MET A 227 -17.10 -8.02 -6.30
C MET A 227 -18.59 -7.81 -5.99
N ARG A 228 -19.41 -8.87 -6.11
CA ARG A 228 -20.82 -8.78 -5.71
C ARG A 228 -20.98 -8.44 -4.23
N ASN A 229 -20.25 -9.10 -3.34
CA ASN A 229 -20.36 -8.86 -1.91
C ASN A 229 -19.81 -7.47 -1.53
N ILE A 230 -18.70 -7.05 -2.13
CA ILE A 230 -18.16 -5.69 -2.00
C ILE A 230 -19.23 -4.67 -2.40
N CYS A 231 -19.85 -4.83 -3.57
CA CYS A 231 -20.91 -3.93 -4.04
C CYS A 231 -22.13 -3.89 -3.10
N LEU A 232 -22.51 -5.02 -2.49
CA LEU A 232 -23.62 -5.06 -1.54
C LEU A 232 -23.29 -4.23 -0.29
N GLU A 233 -22.10 -4.41 0.26
CA GLU A 233 -21.66 -3.65 1.44
C GLU A 233 -21.46 -2.16 1.12
N LEU A 234 -20.90 -1.82 -0.05
CA LEU A 234 -20.82 -0.41 -0.48
C LEU A 234 -22.21 0.22 -0.63
N ALA A 235 -23.21 -0.51 -1.13
CA ALA A 235 -24.58 0.00 -1.23
C ALA A 235 -25.23 0.21 0.15
N GLU A 236 -24.90 -0.62 1.14
CA GLU A 236 -25.34 -0.40 2.52
C GLU A 236 -24.58 0.76 3.18
N ALA A 237 -23.28 0.93 2.89
CA ALA A 237 -22.48 2.06 3.35
C ALA A 237 -22.94 3.39 2.73
N GLN A 238 -23.47 3.38 1.51
CA GLN A 238 -23.98 4.58 0.85
C GLN A 238 -25.15 5.23 1.61
N LYS A 239 -25.98 4.44 2.30
CA LYS A 239 -27.16 4.95 3.01
C LYS A 239 -26.80 5.90 4.17
N PRO A 240 -25.85 5.57 5.06
CA PRO A 240 -25.34 6.47 6.08
C PRO A 240 -24.18 7.37 5.61
N ALA A 241 -23.86 7.43 4.31
CA ALA A 241 -22.80 8.31 3.81
C ALA A 241 -23.09 9.77 4.20
N THR A 242 -22.06 10.47 4.70
CA THR A 242 -22.22 11.75 5.39
C THR A 242 -22.16 12.95 4.46
N THR A 243 -21.69 12.75 3.22
CA THR A 243 -21.67 13.76 2.17
C THR A 243 -22.27 13.21 0.87
N SER A 244 -22.74 14.11 -0.01
CA SER A 244 -23.17 13.73 -1.35
C SER A 244 -22.02 13.12 -2.16
N ASP A 245 -20.80 13.58 -1.92
CA ASP A 245 -19.60 13.16 -2.64
C ASP A 245 -19.21 11.73 -2.25
N GLN A 246 -19.27 11.38 -0.96
CA GLN A 246 -19.13 9.99 -0.50
C GLN A 246 -20.19 9.08 -1.15
N ALA A 247 -21.45 9.52 -1.18
CA ALA A 247 -22.51 8.73 -1.80
C ALA A 247 -22.31 8.58 -3.33
N ALA A 248 -21.81 9.61 -4.01
CA ALA A 248 -21.50 9.58 -5.43
C ALA A 248 -20.32 8.65 -5.72
N GLU A 249 -19.23 8.78 -4.97
CA GLU A 249 -18.05 7.92 -5.05
C GLU A 249 -18.41 6.44 -4.92
N MET A 250 -19.24 6.08 -3.93
CA MET A 250 -19.73 4.71 -3.78
C MET A 250 -20.55 4.23 -4.97
N SER A 251 -21.38 5.10 -5.57
CA SER A 251 -22.13 4.76 -6.79
C SER A 251 -21.17 4.42 -7.94
N HIS A 252 -20.10 5.20 -8.10
CA HIS A 252 -19.09 4.97 -9.12
C HIS A 252 -18.31 3.68 -8.84
N LEU A 253 -17.85 3.44 -7.60
CA LEU A 253 -17.20 2.17 -7.23
C LEU A 253 -18.10 0.95 -7.51
N ILE A 254 -19.37 1.00 -7.10
CA ILE A 254 -20.33 -0.08 -7.35
C ILE A 254 -20.51 -0.32 -8.85
N ASN A 255 -20.61 0.74 -9.64
CA ASN A 255 -20.73 0.62 -11.10
C ASN A 255 -19.45 0.01 -11.70
N ASN A 256 -18.27 0.49 -11.30
CA ASN A 256 -16.99 -0.03 -11.75
C ASN A 256 -16.84 -1.53 -11.42
N PHE A 257 -17.07 -1.95 -10.18
CA PHE A 257 -16.91 -3.35 -9.77
C PHE A 257 -17.95 -4.29 -10.39
N ARG A 258 -19.10 -3.76 -10.86
CA ARG A 258 -20.09 -4.53 -11.62
C ARG A 258 -19.73 -4.69 -13.08
N THR A 259 -19.22 -3.64 -13.73
CA THR A 259 -18.98 -3.61 -15.18
C THR A 259 -17.57 -4.02 -15.55
N GLY A 260 -16.60 -3.75 -14.68
CA GLY A 260 -15.16 -3.78 -14.98
C GLY A 260 -14.72 -2.64 -15.88
N ASP A 261 -15.41 -1.49 -15.86
CA ASP A 261 -15.04 -0.29 -16.62
C ASP A 261 -14.13 0.61 -15.78
N TYR A 262 -12.82 0.41 -15.91
CA TYR A 262 -11.81 1.11 -15.12
C TYR A 262 -11.63 2.57 -15.57
N LYS A 263 -11.63 2.81 -16.89
CA LYS A 263 -11.18 4.06 -17.48
C LYS A 263 -12.16 5.21 -17.29
N GLU A 264 -13.45 4.99 -17.28
CA GLU A 264 -14.37 6.12 -17.09
C GLU A 264 -14.89 6.17 -15.65
N VAL A 265 -15.23 5.00 -15.11
CA VAL A 265 -16.02 4.94 -13.88
C VAL A 265 -15.15 4.94 -12.63
N LEU A 266 -14.04 4.18 -12.60
CA LEU A 266 -13.17 4.19 -11.41
C LEU A 266 -12.45 5.52 -11.28
N TRP A 267 -11.98 6.11 -12.39
CA TRP A 267 -11.32 7.41 -12.31
C TRP A 267 -12.23 8.49 -11.75
N GLU A 268 -13.51 8.48 -12.12
CA GLU A 268 -14.48 9.39 -11.52
C GLU A 268 -14.68 9.11 -10.02
N ALA A 269 -14.75 7.84 -9.61
CA ALA A 269 -14.81 7.47 -8.19
C ALA A 269 -13.59 8.01 -7.42
N LEU A 270 -12.39 7.78 -7.94
CA LEU A 270 -11.15 8.23 -7.32
C LEU A 270 -11.03 9.75 -7.31
N ARG A 271 -11.50 10.44 -8.36
CA ARG A 271 -11.53 11.90 -8.42
C ARG A 271 -12.43 12.48 -7.33
N VAL A 272 -13.63 11.92 -7.14
CA VAL A 272 -14.56 12.33 -6.08
C VAL A 272 -13.97 12.01 -4.71
N TRP A 273 -13.41 10.80 -4.53
CA TRP A 273 -12.71 10.41 -3.31
C TRP A 273 -11.58 11.39 -2.95
N ALA A 274 -10.74 11.78 -3.91
CA ALA A 274 -9.64 12.70 -3.67
C ALA A 274 -10.12 14.12 -3.31
N GLN A 275 -11.37 14.49 -3.61
CA GLN A 275 -11.98 15.76 -3.25
C GLN A 275 -12.61 15.75 -1.84
N ASP A 276 -12.95 14.58 -1.30
CA ASP A 276 -13.45 14.42 0.07
C ASP A 276 -12.29 14.59 1.07
N LYS A 277 -12.07 15.83 1.53
CA LYS A 277 -10.93 16.19 2.39
C LYS A 277 -11.22 15.90 3.86
N ALA A 278 -10.28 15.25 4.53
CA ALA A 278 -10.33 14.94 5.96
C ALA A 278 -11.65 14.30 6.45
N PRO A 279 -12.17 13.24 5.79
CA PRO A 279 -13.40 12.59 6.24
C PRO A 279 -13.20 11.90 7.59
N ARG A 280 -14.23 11.87 8.43
CA ARG A 280 -14.15 11.21 9.75
C ARG A 280 -13.85 9.71 9.64
N ILE A 281 -14.39 9.07 8.61
CA ILE A 281 -14.08 7.70 8.21
C ILE A 281 -13.47 7.79 6.82
N GLU A 282 -12.20 7.43 6.69
CA GLU A 282 -11.49 7.38 5.42
C GLU A 282 -11.39 5.93 4.96
N HIS A 283 -11.35 5.74 3.64
CA HIS A 283 -11.14 4.44 3.03
C HIS A 283 -10.28 4.54 1.77
N THR A 284 -9.76 3.39 1.36
CA THR A 284 -9.15 3.20 0.04
C THR A 284 -9.59 1.83 -0.40
N ILE A 285 -10.25 1.68 -1.55
CA ILE A 285 -10.76 0.39 -2.03
C ILE A 285 -10.58 0.32 -3.54
N GLY A 286 -9.83 -0.66 -4.02
CA GLY A 286 -9.61 -0.85 -5.46
C GLY A 286 -8.35 -1.64 -5.77
N PHE A 287 -7.89 -1.53 -7.01
CA PHE A 287 -6.63 -2.11 -7.45
C PHE A 287 -5.57 -1.00 -7.50
N PHE A 288 -4.56 -1.09 -6.65
CA PHE A 288 -3.49 -0.11 -6.55
C PHE A 288 -2.13 -0.78 -6.54
N PHE A 289 -1.16 -0.08 -7.14
CA PHE A 289 0.26 -0.44 -7.16
C PHE A 289 0.59 -1.80 -7.81
N PRO A 290 1.24 -1.82 -8.98
CA PRO A 290 1.60 -3.07 -9.66
C PRO A 290 2.92 -3.64 -9.14
N TYR A 291 3.03 -3.84 -7.82
CA TYR A 291 4.28 -4.30 -7.20
C TYR A 291 4.53 -5.80 -7.37
N ARG A 292 3.47 -6.63 -7.41
CA ARG A 292 3.63 -8.09 -7.49
C ARG A 292 3.47 -8.65 -8.90
N ASP A 293 2.86 -7.91 -9.82
CA ASP A 293 2.88 -8.26 -11.24
C ASP A 293 4.31 -8.16 -11.79
N PRO A 294 4.89 -9.26 -12.31
CA PRO A 294 6.20 -9.26 -12.96
C PRO A 294 6.35 -8.23 -14.09
N SER A 295 5.25 -7.91 -14.78
CA SER A 295 5.22 -6.90 -15.85
C SER A 295 5.00 -5.47 -15.34
N ARG A 296 4.70 -5.28 -14.04
CA ARG A 296 4.48 -3.96 -13.41
C ARG A 296 3.34 -3.15 -14.02
N ILE A 297 2.31 -3.80 -14.56
CA ILE A 297 1.14 -3.13 -15.17
C ILE A 297 -0.21 -3.57 -14.56
N ARG A 298 -0.23 -4.63 -13.75
CA ARG A 298 -1.44 -5.10 -13.06
C ARG A 298 -1.32 -4.83 -11.56
N PRO A 299 -2.14 -3.92 -11.01
CA PRO A 299 -2.12 -3.56 -9.60
C PRO A 299 -2.72 -4.63 -8.69
N ASP A 300 -2.23 -4.65 -7.46
CA ASP A 300 -2.73 -5.50 -6.39
C ASP A 300 -4.03 -4.96 -5.80
N TRP A 301 -4.91 -5.84 -5.33
CA TRP A 301 -6.06 -5.42 -4.54
C TRP A 301 -5.59 -4.80 -3.21
N LEU A 302 -6.07 -3.60 -2.93
CA LEU A 302 -5.86 -2.89 -1.69
C LEU A 302 -7.20 -2.33 -1.22
N ALA A 303 -7.58 -2.72 -0.01
CA ALA A 303 -8.71 -2.16 0.69
C ALA A 303 -8.32 -1.80 2.11
N THR A 304 -8.59 -0.58 2.55
CA THR A 304 -8.35 -0.13 3.93
C THR A 304 -9.46 0.80 4.37
N VAL A 305 -9.75 0.78 5.67
CA VAL A 305 -10.76 1.64 6.30
C VAL A 305 -10.21 2.06 7.65
N GLY A 306 -10.36 3.33 8.00
CA GLY A 306 -9.91 3.83 9.29
C GLY A 306 -10.65 5.07 9.74
N ILE A 307 -10.41 5.43 11.00
CA ILE A 307 -10.98 6.61 11.64
C ILE A 307 -9.93 7.70 11.61
N ALA A 308 -10.28 8.87 11.08
CA ALA A 308 -9.37 10.00 11.06
C ALA A 308 -8.95 10.41 12.48
N ASP A 309 -7.65 10.59 12.65
CA ASP A 309 -7.04 11.19 13.82
C ASP A 309 -7.00 12.70 13.62
N ALA A 310 -8.04 13.39 14.08
CA ALA A 310 -8.21 14.82 13.85
C ALA A 310 -7.09 15.65 14.50
N GLU A 311 -6.54 15.22 15.64
CA GLU A 311 -5.48 15.93 16.34
C GLU A 311 -4.18 15.85 15.55
N GLU A 312 -3.76 14.64 15.17
CA GLU A 312 -2.54 14.46 14.38
C GLU A 312 -2.68 15.09 12.98
N THR A 313 -3.87 14.99 12.36
CA THR A 313 -4.15 15.64 11.07
C THR A 313 -4.07 17.17 11.18
N GLU A 314 -4.52 17.76 12.29
CA GLU A 314 -4.39 19.20 12.54
C GLU A 314 -2.92 19.63 12.67
N LYS A 315 -2.09 18.86 13.39
CA LYS A 315 -0.63 19.12 13.51
C LYS A 315 0.04 19.14 12.13
N LEU A 316 -0.31 18.21 11.25
CA LEU A 316 0.16 18.20 9.86
C LEU A 316 -0.35 19.39 9.04
N GLY A 317 -1.61 19.78 9.23
CA GLY A 317 -2.15 21.00 8.64
C GLY A 317 -1.35 22.25 9.03
N GLN A 318 -0.90 22.33 10.28
CA GLN A 318 -0.04 23.41 10.76
C GLN A 318 1.37 23.34 10.15
N LEU A 319 1.95 22.14 10.00
CA LEU A 319 3.24 21.94 9.31
C LEU A 319 3.19 22.47 7.87
N VAL A 320 2.12 22.13 7.14
CA VAL A 320 1.87 22.63 5.78
C VAL A 320 1.68 24.14 5.76
N ALA A 321 0.87 24.68 6.66
CA ALA A 321 0.59 26.12 6.71
C ALA A 321 1.86 26.95 6.98
N ARG A 322 2.80 26.39 7.74
CA ARG A 322 4.10 27.00 8.06
C ARG A 322 5.21 26.61 7.08
N SER A 323 4.93 25.82 6.04
CA SER A 323 5.94 25.31 5.10
C SER A 323 6.86 26.40 4.52
N THR A 324 6.32 27.58 4.19
CA THR A 324 7.15 28.71 3.70
C THR A 324 8.23 29.13 4.69
N GLU A 325 7.96 29.10 6.00
CA GLU A 325 8.95 29.42 7.05
C GLU A 325 10.11 28.43 7.01
N PHE A 326 9.80 27.14 6.86
CA PHE A 326 10.79 26.07 6.81
C PHE A 326 11.57 26.08 5.50
N ILE A 327 10.89 26.28 4.36
CA ILE A 327 11.53 26.33 3.03
C ILE A 327 12.58 27.45 2.96
N ARG A 328 12.37 28.59 3.64
CA ARG A 328 13.35 29.70 3.70
C ARG A 328 14.67 29.32 4.38
N SER A 329 14.72 28.20 5.10
CA SER A 329 15.96 27.69 5.70
C SER A 329 16.78 26.82 4.74
N LEU A 330 16.20 26.36 3.63
CA LEU A 330 16.88 25.49 2.68
C LEU A 330 18.11 26.16 2.06
N PRO A 331 19.14 25.38 1.68
CA PRO A 331 20.42 25.93 1.21
C PRO A 331 20.35 26.70 -0.12
N TRP A 332 19.25 26.58 -0.87
CA TRP A 332 18.99 27.34 -2.11
C TRP A 332 18.01 28.50 -1.94
N ALA A 333 17.52 28.74 -0.72
CA ALA A 333 16.63 29.84 -0.42
C ALA A 333 17.33 31.19 -0.64
N VAL A 334 16.69 32.07 -1.41
CA VAL A 334 17.14 33.44 -1.69
C VAL A 334 15.94 34.39 -1.68
N SER A 335 16.16 35.71 -1.68
CA SER A 335 15.10 36.72 -1.48
C SER A 335 13.91 36.65 -2.46
N GLU A 336 14.08 36.03 -3.62
CA GLU A 336 13.01 35.80 -4.58
C GLU A 336 11.95 34.81 -4.05
N ASN A 337 10.74 34.85 -4.62
CA ASN A 337 9.66 33.91 -4.28
C ASN A 337 9.39 33.85 -2.77
N ASP A 338 9.23 35.02 -2.13
CA ASP A 338 9.01 35.16 -0.69
C ASP A 338 10.10 34.48 0.17
N GLY A 339 11.36 34.59 -0.27
CA GLY A 339 12.52 34.03 0.42
C GLY A 339 12.79 32.55 0.14
N LYS A 340 11.98 31.88 -0.70
CA LYS A 340 12.14 30.46 -1.05
C LYS A 340 13.08 30.24 -2.24
N GLY A 341 13.34 31.29 -3.00
CA GLY A 341 14.17 31.22 -4.20
C GLY A 341 13.49 30.59 -5.43
N PRO A 342 14.25 30.49 -6.53
CA PRO A 342 13.72 30.16 -7.85
C PRO A 342 13.47 28.66 -8.07
N PHE A 343 14.02 27.80 -7.20
CA PHE A 343 13.87 26.34 -7.26
C PHE A 343 12.68 25.83 -6.46
N GLU A 344 11.79 26.71 -5.99
CA GLU A 344 10.59 26.33 -5.25
C GLU A 344 9.33 26.84 -5.93
N TYR A 345 8.22 26.15 -5.70
CA TYR A 345 6.91 26.61 -6.14
C TYR A 345 6.47 27.85 -5.37
N ALA A 346 5.71 28.74 -6.03
CA ALA A 346 5.20 29.95 -5.39
C ALA A 346 4.23 29.64 -4.25
N LYS A 347 3.43 28.58 -4.41
CA LYS A 347 2.59 28.00 -3.37
C LYS A 347 2.90 26.51 -3.32
N LEU A 348 3.12 25.98 -2.13
CA LEU A 348 3.19 24.54 -1.93
C LEU A 348 1.77 23.99 -2.12
N GLU A 349 1.59 23.12 -3.10
CA GLU A 349 0.38 22.32 -3.19
C GLU A 349 0.54 21.17 -2.21
N ALA A 350 0.09 21.39 -0.98
CA ALA A 350 0.08 20.31 -0.02
C ALA A 350 -0.98 19.28 -0.43
N PRO A 351 -0.57 18.03 -0.65
CA PRO A 351 -1.52 16.97 -0.90
C PRO A 351 -2.43 16.79 0.32
N ASP A 352 -3.64 16.27 0.10
CA ASP A 352 -4.48 15.92 1.24
C ASP A 352 -3.84 14.77 2.01
N PHE A 353 -3.87 14.86 3.32
CA PHE A 353 -3.17 13.94 4.20
C PHE A 353 -4.13 13.44 5.26
N ALA A 354 -4.42 12.15 5.21
CA ALA A 354 -5.28 11.49 6.16
C ALA A 354 -4.42 10.64 7.11
N ILE A 355 -4.28 11.09 8.36
CA ILE A 355 -3.81 10.20 9.42
C ILE A 355 -5.02 9.44 9.93
N ILE A 356 -4.98 8.12 9.81
CA ILE A 356 -6.08 7.29 10.28
C ILE A 356 -5.61 6.19 11.21
N HIS A 357 -6.44 5.90 12.21
CA HIS A 357 -6.37 4.66 12.94
C HIS A 357 -7.10 3.59 12.13
N SER A 358 -6.35 2.66 11.55
CA SER A 358 -6.90 1.58 10.73
C SER A 358 -7.85 0.71 11.56
N LEU A 359 -9.03 0.44 11.00
CA LEU A 359 -10.02 -0.52 11.48
C LEU A 359 -9.86 -1.87 10.77
N ALA A 360 -9.57 -1.83 9.47
CA ALA A 360 -9.29 -2.98 8.64
C ALA A 360 -8.32 -2.61 7.51
N SER A 361 -7.49 -3.58 7.13
CA SER A 361 -6.57 -3.49 6.00
C SER A 361 -6.50 -4.86 5.32
N VAL A 362 -6.72 -4.88 4.01
CA VAL A 362 -6.69 -6.07 3.17
C VAL A 362 -5.85 -5.76 1.94
N SER A 363 -4.64 -6.31 1.96
CA SER A 363 -3.63 -6.24 0.91
C SER A 363 -2.60 -7.33 1.19
N PHE A 364 -1.62 -7.49 0.31
CA PHE A 364 -0.55 -8.48 0.51
C PHE A 364 0.40 -8.12 1.66
N THR A 365 0.31 -6.88 2.17
CA THR A 365 1.04 -6.37 3.34
C THR A 365 0.19 -5.33 4.06
N VAL A 366 0.47 -5.09 5.34
CA VAL A 366 -0.13 -3.97 6.08
C VAL A 366 0.82 -2.79 6.00
N TRP A 367 0.53 -1.90 5.05
CA TRP A 367 1.28 -0.66 4.81
C TRP A 367 1.39 0.22 6.05
N GLU A 368 2.40 1.09 6.11
CA GLU A 368 2.48 2.13 7.14
C GLU A 368 1.94 3.46 6.63
N ALA A 369 2.29 3.79 5.40
CA ALA A 369 1.77 4.91 4.66
C ALA A 369 1.83 4.62 3.16
N PHE A 370 1.07 5.36 2.36
CA PHE A 370 1.22 5.42 0.92
C PHE A 370 0.62 6.70 0.35
N LYS A 371 1.05 7.02 -0.87
CA LYS A 371 0.57 8.16 -1.67
C LYS A 371 -0.14 7.66 -2.93
N ILE A 372 -1.35 8.13 -3.16
CA ILE A 372 -2.09 7.89 -4.40
C ILE A 372 -2.13 9.20 -5.19
N ASN A 373 -1.48 9.19 -6.35
CA ASN A 373 -1.53 10.28 -7.34
C ASN A 373 -2.52 9.92 -8.44
N LEU A 374 -3.51 10.79 -8.68
CA LEU A 374 -4.46 10.63 -9.77
C LEU A 374 -3.93 11.34 -11.01
N ASN A 375 -3.00 10.69 -11.71
CA ASN A 375 -2.45 11.17 -12.99
C ASN A 375 -2.85 10.19 -14.10
N LEU A 376 -3.63 10.65 -15.09
CA LEU A 376 -4.23 9.79 -16.13
C LEU A 376 -3.28 9.51 -17.32
N GLY A 377 -1.96 9.59 -17.09
CA GLY A 377 -0.96 9.47 -18.16
C GLY A 377 -0.97 10.61 -19.18
N ASP A 378 -1.89 11.56 -19.06
CA ASP A 378 -2.02 12.80 -19.84
C ASP A 378 -1.16 13.95 -19.30
N GLY A 379 -0.41 13.69 -18.22
CA GLY A 379 0.43 14.67 -17.55
C GLY A 379 -0.32 15.64 -16.63
N MET A 380 -1.64 15.48 -16.47
CA MET A 380 -2.46 16.29 -15.58
C MET A 380 -2.64 15.61 -14.23
N ASN A 381 -2.69 16.41 -13.16
CA ASN A 381 -2.92 15.94 -11.79
C ASN A 381 -4.37 16.25 -11.39
N TYR A 382 -5.15 15.20 -11.15
CA TYR A 382 -6.56 15.27 -10.80
C TYR A 382 -6.81 15.16 -9.29
N GLY A 383 -5.76 14.96 -8.50
CA GLY A 383 -5.83 14.86 -7.05
C GLY A 383 -4.72 14.00 -6.48
N VAL A 384 -4.31 14.31 -5.25
CA VAL A 384 -3.36 13.53 -4.48
C VAL A 384 -3.91 13.35 -3.07
N LYS A 385 -3.85 12.11 -2.57
CA LYS A 385 -4.12 11.76 -1.18
C LYS A 385 -2.99 10.91 -0.65
N ASN A 386 -2.44 11.30 0.49
CA ASN A 386 -1.55 10.48 1.29
C ASN A 386 -2.31 9.94 2.48
N ILE A 387 -2.02 8.69 2.82
CA ILE A 387 -2.67 8.03 3.93
C ILE A 387 -1.59 7.45 4.82
N LEU A 388 -1.70 7.71 6.11
CA LEU A 388 -0.79 7.21 7.13
C LEU A 388 -1.58 6.46 8.21
N TYR A 389 -1.15 5.25 8.54
CA TYR A 389 -1.79 4.39 9.53
C TYR A 389 -1.13 4.54 10.89
N SER A 390 -1.58 5.50 11.69
CA SER A 390 -0.93 5.89 12.95
C SER A 390 -0.85 4.73 13.94
N ASN A 391 -1.92 3.97 14.09
CA ASN A 391 -1.95 2.81 14.99
C ASN A 391 -1.10 1.64 14.48
N ARG A 392 -0.85 1.51 13.17
CA ARG A 392 0.12 0.55 12.62
C ARG A 392 1.56 1.02 12.83
N MET A 393 1.85 2.30 12.62
CA MET A 393 3.18 2.88 12.88
C MET A 393 3.54 2.83 14.36
N ALA A 394 2.56 3.03 15.26
CA ALA A 394 2.76 2.89 16.70
C ALA A 394 3.27 1.49 17.10
N LEU A 395 2.95 0.45 16.31
CA LEU A 395 3.48 -0.90 16.51
C LEU A 395 4.97 -1.03 16.16
N ASN A 396 5.61 -0.02 15.56
CA ASN A 396 7.06 -0.02 15.41
C ASN A 396 7.77 0.24 16.76
N SER A 397 7.07 0.84 17.73
CA SER A 397 7.53 0.91 19.12
C SER A 397 7.59 -0.50 19.69
N ASN A 398 8.80 -1.04 19.89
CA ASN A 398 8.98 -2.39 20.43
C ASN A 398 10.15 -2.45 21.38
N PRO A 399 9.96 -2.23 22.68
CA PRO A 399 11.05 -2.30 23.65
C PRO A 399 11.88 -3.60 23.60
N GLY A 400 11.32 -4.70 23.08
CA GLY A 400 12.01 -6.00 22.95
C GLY A 400 12.62 -6.30 21.57
N ARG A 401 12.57 -5.40 20.59
CA ARG A 401 13.23 -5.63 19.28
C ARG A 401 14.75 -5.51 19.46
N PRO A 402 15.53 -6.53 19.08
CA PRO A 402 16.98 -6.42 19.14
C PRO A 402 17.49 -5.35 18.17
N CYS A 403 18.30 -4.42 18.69
CA CYS A 403 19.01 -3.42 17.90
C CYS A 403 20.39 -3.94 17.50
N TYR A 404 20.43 -4.77 16.45
CA TYR A 404 21.68 -5.42 16.04
C TYR A 404 22.77 -4.45 15.58
N TYR A 405 22.38 -3.26 15.11
CA TYR A 405 23.27 -2.27 14.51
C TYR A 405 23.40 -0.98 15.33
N VAL A 406 22.78 -0.90 16.51
CA VAL A 406 22.93 0.23 17.44
C VAL A 406 23.85 -0.20 18.57
N HIS A 407 24.78 0.67 18.96
CA HIS A 407 25.70 0.34 20.05
C HIS A 407 24.90 0.09 21.35
N PRO A 408 25.27 -0.91 22.18
CA PRO A 408 24.50 -1.23 23.38
C PRO A 408 24.31 -0.08 24.38
N SER A 409 25.19 0.94 24.37
CA SER A 409 25.02 2.14 25.21
C SER A 409 23.89 3.07 24.76
N GLU A 410 23.41 2.92 23.52
CA GLU A 410 22.43 3.79 22.86
C GLU A 410 21.09 3.08 22.64
N ALA A 411 21.08 1.75 22.63
CA ALA A 411 19.92 0.91 22.33
C ALA A 411 18.67 1.28 23.14
N ASP A 412 18.79 1.54 24.46
CA ASP A 412 17.64 1.91 25.29
C ASP A 412 17.03 3.26 24.88
N SER A 413 17.87 4.24 24.55
CA SER A 413 17.44 5.57 24.10
C SER A 413 16.81 5.48 22.71
N TYR A 414 17.50 4.82 21.78
CA TYR A 414 17.01 4.56 20.44
C TYR A 414 15.62 3.92 20.45
N MET A 415 15.44 2.84 21.22
CA MET A 415 14.17 2.11 21.25
C MET A 415 13.02 2.91 21.86
N LYS A 416 13.34 3.88 22.72
CA LYS A 416 12.36 4.77 23.32
C LYS A 416 11.81 5.79 22.32
N TYR A 417 12.65 6.29 21.42
CA TYR A 417 12.30 7.46 20.58
C TYR A 417 12.21 7.15 19.08
N ALA A 418 12.77 6.05 18.58
CA ALA A 418 12.83 5.73 17.15
C ALA A 418 11.45 5.72 16.46
N HIS A 419 10.40 5.28 17.14
CA HIS A 419 9.04 5.27 16.58
C HIS A 419 8.45 6.69 16.45
N ILE A 420 8.80 7.60 17.36
CA ILE A 420 8.41 9.02 17.33
C ILE A 420 9.15 9.71 16.18
N VAL A 421 10.47 9.54 16.13
CA VAL A 421 11.30 10.09 15.05
C VAL A 421 10.82 9.58 13.70
N ARG A 422 10.58 8.27 13.55
CA ARG A 422 10.04 7.69 12.31
C ARG A 422 8.71 8.31 11.89
N PHE A 423 7.78 8.54 12.82
CA PHE A 423 6.50 9.17 12.51
C PHE A 423 6.68 10.61 11.99
N ILE A 424 7.52 11.41 12.64
CA ILE A 424 7.77 12.80 12.24
C ILE A 424 8.53 12.83 10.90
N THR A 425 9.59 12.02 10.76
CA THR A 425 10.37 11.91 9.52
C THR A 425 9.50 11.47 8.35
N THR A 426 8.65 10.45 8.51
CA THR A 426 7.68 10.06 7.46
C THR A 426 6.71 11.19 7.15
N SER A 427 6.21 11.89 8.16
CA SER A 427 5.30 13.03 7.93
C SER A 427 5.96 14.15 7.12
N ILE A 428 7.22 14.47 7.41
CA ILE A 428 8.00 15.47 6.65
C ILE A 428 8.31 14.95 5.25
N HIS A 429 8.74 13.69 5.11
CA HIS A 429 9.05 13.04 3.83
C HIS A 429 7.89 13.15 2.84
N GLU A 430 6.68 12.82 3.30
CA GLU A 430 5.49 12.81 2.44
C GLU A 430 4.95 14.21 2.12
N LEU A 431 4.91 15.12 3.13
CA LEU A 431 4.29 16.44 2.98
C LEU A 431 5.21 17.48 2.37
N LEU A 432 6.44 17.53 2.88
CA LEU A 432 7.42 18.50 2.45
C LEU A 432 8.35 17.86 1.43
N GLY A 433 8.92 16.69 1.71
CA GLY A 433 9.90 16.02 0.85
C GLY A 433 9.44 15.89 -0.60
N HIS A 434 8.32 15.19 -0.85
CA HIS A 434 7.75 15.08 -2.20
C HIS A 434 7.01 16.34 -2.69
N GLY A 435 6.74 17.31 -1.81
CA GLY A 435 6.01 18.54 -2.16
C GLY A 435 6.91 19.68 -2.61
N MET A 436 8.18 19.68 -2.19
CA MET A 436 9.17 20.73 -2.42
C MET A 436 10.03 20.43 -3.64
N GLY A 437 10.68 21.46 -4.18
CA GLY A 437 11.53 21.33 -5.36
C GLY A 437 10.75 21.47 -6.67
N LYS A 438 10.90 22.62 -7.30
CA LYS A 438 10.32 22.93 -8.60
C LYS A 438 11.19 22.40 -9.73
N LEU A 439 10.58 21.62 -10.62
CA LEU A 439 11.21 21.24 -11.89
C LEU A 439 11.16 22.43 -12.88
N LEU A 440 12.32 22.95 -13.24
CA LEU A 440 12.47 23.97 -14.29
C LEU A 440 12.16 23.35 -15.65
N ARG A 441 11.21 23.93 -16.39
CA ARG A 441 10.74 23.36 -17.65
C ARG A 441 10.31 24.42 -18.65
N GLU A 442 10.40 24.03 -19.92
CA GLU A 442 9.73 24.66 -21.04
C GLU A 442 8.31 24.05 -21.14
N THR A 443 7.30 24.80 -20.69
CA THR A 443 5.91 24.32 -20.56
C THR A 443 5.21 24.17 -21.91
N ALA A 444 5.57 25.03 -22.85
CA ALA A 444 5.20 24.97 -24.25
C ALA A 444 6.38 25.52 -25.08
N PRO A 445 6.46 25.28 -26.40
CA PRO A 445 7.56 25.78 -27.21
C PRO A 445 7.78 27.29 -27.03
N GLY A 446 8.92 27.66 -26.43
CA GLY A 446 9.28 29.06 -26.12
C GLY A 446 8.68 29.65 -24.85
N GLU A 447 7.88 28.90 -24.08
CA GLU A 447 7.31 29.31 -22.80
C GLU A 447 7.97 28.55 -21.65
N PHE A 448 8.47 29.28 -20.64
CA PHE A 448 9.25 28.70 -19.54
C PHE A 448 8.58 29.01 -18.21
N ASN A 449 8.63 28.07 -17.27
CA ASN A 449 8.17 28.32 -15.90
C ASN A 449 9.21 29.05 -15.04
N PHE A 450 10.28 29.60 -15.64
CA PHE A 450 11.35 30.36 -15.00
C PHE A 450 11.85 31.46 -15.94
N ASP A 451 12.59 32.43 -15.41
CA ASP A 451 13.19 33.50 -16.22
C ASP A 451 14.36 32.96 -17.04
N LEU A 452 14.19 32.84 -18.35
CA LEU A 452 15.26 32.39 -19.25
C LEU A 452 16.31 33.48 -19.52
N GLN A 453 15.94 34.75 -19.40
CA GLN A 453 16.87 35.87 -19.63
C GLN A 453 17.82 36.05 -18.45
N ASN A 454 17.31 35.80 -17.23
CA ASN A 454 18.09 35.76 -16.00
C ASN A 454 17.94 34.38 -15.34
N PRO A 455 18.61 33.35 -15.88
CA PRO A 455 18.42 31.99 -15.41
C PRO A 455 18.83 31.84 -13.93
N PRO A 456 18.09 31.05 -13.14
CA PRO A 456 18.44 30.74 -11.76
C PRO A 456 19.90 30.30 -11.63
N ILE A 457 20.58 30.73 -10.57
CA ILE A 457 21.94 30.30 -10.27
C ILE A 457 21.89 28.99 -9.51
N SER A 458 22.59 27.96 -10.01
CA SER A 458 22.68 26.69 -9.31
C SER A 458 23.41 26.87 -7.97
N PRO A 459 22.82 26.41 -6.85
CA PRO A 459 23.48 26.44 -5.54
C PRO A 459 24.67 25.48 -5.47
N VAL A 460 24.75 24.50 -6.38
CA VAL A 460 25.82 23.49 -6.42
C VAL A 460 27.03 23.99 -7.22
N THR A 461 26.80 24.60 -8.38
CA THR A 461 27.88 25.01 -9.29
C THR A 461 28.19 26.51 -9.24
N GLY A 462 27.30 27.32 -8.66
CA GLY A 462 27.39 28.78 -8.70
C GLY A 462 27.23 29.38 -10.10
N GLN A 463 26.80 28.58 -11.09
CA GLN A 463 26.61 29.01 -12.48
C GLN A 463 25.12 29.09 -12.83
N PRO A 464 24.74 29.93 -13.81
CA PRO A 464 23.36 29.96 -14.29
C PRO A 464 22.94 28.61 -14.89
N ILE A 465 21.67 28.25 -14.72
CA ILE A 465 21.12 27.00 -15.26
C ILE A 465 21.02 27.06 -16.79
N HIS A 466 21.48 25.99 -17.45
CA HIS A 466 21.41 25.82 -18.90
C HIS A 466 20.65 24.55 -19.33
N ASN A 467 20.12 23.78 -18.37
CA ASN A 467 19.37 22.54 -18.62
C ASN A 467 18.01 22.62 -17.92
N TRP A 468 16.97 22.15 -18.61
CA TRP A 468 15.59 22.13 -18.13
C TRP A 468 14.82 21.04 -18.89
N TYR A 469 13.68 20.63 -18.36
CA TYR A 469 12.80 19.68 -19.05
C TYR A 469 12.17 20.33 -20.29
N LYS A 470 12.27 19.64 -21.43
CA LYS A 470 11.63 20.03 -22.70
C LYS A 470 10.13 19.72 -22.69
N PRO A 471 9.37 20.26 -23.65
CA PRO A 471 7.98 19.85 -23.83
C PRO A 471 7.88 18.32 -23.97
N ASN A 472 7.01 17.71 -23.16
CA ASN A 472 6.78 16.26 -23.02
C ASN A 472 7.84 15.47 -22.23
N GLU A 473 8.91 16.09 -21.74
CA GLU A 473 9.80 15.42 -20.79
C GLU A 473 9.22 15.47 -19.37
N THR A 474 9.34 14.35 -18.67
CA THR A 474 8.96 14.18 -17.28
C THR A 474 10.14 13.68 -16.46
N TRP A 475 10.01 13.72 -15.14
CA TRP A 475 10.98 13.11 -14.22
C TRP A 475 11.31 11.67 -14.63
N GLY A 476 10.27 10.86 -14.87
CA GLY A 476 10.40 9.46 -15.27
C GLY A 476 11.08 9.25 -16.63
N THR A 477 10.80 10.09 -17.63
CA THR A 477 11.42 9.92 -18.96
C THR A 477 12.89 10.31 -18.97
N VAL A 478 13.31 11.28 -18.14
CA VAL A 478 14.69 11.76 -18.09
C VAL A 478 15.56 10.88 -17.19
N PHE A 479 15.09 10.56 -15.98
CA PHE A 479 15.85 9.74 -15.02
C PHE A 479 15.72 8.24 -15.28
N GLY A 480 14.73 7.82 -16.08
CA GLY A 480 14.50 6.43 -16.44
C GLY A 480 14.40 5.53 -15.21
N LYS A 481 15.23 4.48 -15.16
CA LYS A 481 15.23 3.50 -14.06
C LYS A 481 15.63 4.07 -12.69
N LEU A 482 16.29 5.23 -12.65
CA LEU A 482 16.70 5.87 -11.41
C LEU A 482 15.64 6.81 -10.84
N ALA A 483 14.57 7.09 -11.59
CA ALA A 483 13.58 8.09 -11.22
C ALA A 483 13.04 7.89 -9.81
N SER A 484 12.56 6.69 -9.48
CA SER A 484 12.04 6.39 -8.15
C SER A 484 13.12 6.48 -7.08
N THR A 485 14.29 5.88 -7.28
CA THR A 485 15.37 5.90 -6.28
C THR A 485 15.83 7.33 -5.95
N VAL A 486 15.94 8.20 -6.96
CA VAL A 486 16.38 9.59 -6.75
C VAL A 486 15.29 10.41 -6.05
N GLU A 487 14.03 10.23 -6.43
CA GLU A 487 12.88 10.89 -5.79
C GLU A 487 12.79 10.56 -4.29
N GLU A 488 12.82 9.26 -3.95
CA GLU A 488 12.77 8.79 -2.56
C GLU A 488 13.97 9.29 -1.75
N CYS A 489 15.17 9.22 -2.32
CA CYS A 489 16.37 9.73 -1.69
C CYS A 489 16.26 11.23 -1.39
N GLY A 490 15.74 12.03 -2.33
CA GLY A 490 15.48 13.45 -2.14
C GLY A 490 14.49 13.71 -0.99
N ALA A 491 13.37 13.00 -0.96
CA ALA A 491 12.36 13.15 0.09
C ALA A 491 12.90 12.77 1.48
N PHE A 492 13.71 11.71 1.59
CA PHE A 492 14.42 11.38 2.83
C PHE A 492 15.40 12.45 3.26
N LEU A 493 16.19 13.02 2.33
CA LEU A 493 17.14 14.09 2.65
C LEU A 493 16.44 15.35 3.18
N PHE A 494 15.25 15.68 2.68
CA PHE A 494 14.44 16.76 3.26
C PHE A 494 13.97 16.46 4.67
N ALA A 495 13.45 15.25 4.90
CA ALA A 495 13.04 14.83 6.23
C ALA A 495 14.20 14.89 7.23
N ASP A 496 15.36 14.40 6.81
CA ASP A 496 16.60 14.47 7.58
C ASP A 496 17.08 15.90 7.80
N TYR A 497 16.89 16.80 6.84
CA TYR A 497 17.26 18.20 7.01
C TYR A 497 16.39 18.90 8.07
N PHE A 498 15.11 18.52 8.20
CA PHE A 498 14.13 19.24 9.01
C PHE A 498 13.82 18.61 10.37
N ILE A 499 14.16 17.35 10.60
CA ILE A 499 13.76 16.61 11.81
C ILE A 499 14.36 17.17 13.12
N ASP A 500 15.45 17.94 13.07
CA ASP A 500 16.03 18.66 14.23
C ASP A 500 15.51 20.10 14.38
N ASN A 501 14.59 20.54 13.50
CA ASN A 501 13.96 21.84 13.62
C ASN A 501 13.00 21.86 14.82
N LYS A 502 13.35 22.64 15.84
CA LYS A 502 12.58 22.76 17.09
C LYS A 502 11.13 23.21 16.88
N ASP A 503 10.88 24.08 15.91
CA ASP A 503 9.52 24.54 15.63
C ASP A 503 8.67 23.43 15.04
N ILE A 504 9.25 22.58 14.18
CA ILE A 504 8.60 21.39 13.66
C ILE A 504 8.34 20.40 14.79
N LEU A 505 9.35 20.07 15.59
CA LEU A 505 9.19 19.15 16.74
C LEU A 505 8.10 19.63 17.70
N ALA A 506 8.03 20.94 17.97
CA ALA A 506 7.01 21.54 18.82
C ALA A 506 5.59 21.40 18.24
N LEU A 507 5.41 21.45 16.91
CA LEU A 507 4.11 21.17 16.27
C LEU A 507 3.63 19.74 16.56
N PHE A 508 4.56 18.80 16.71
CA PHE A 508 4.26 17.42 17.09
C PHE A 508 4.16 17.19 18.61
N GLY A 509 4.28 18.26 19.41
CA GLY A 509 4.20 18.19 20.87
C GLY A 509 5.53 17.87 21.57
N TYR A 510 6.65 18.02 20.86
CA TYR A 510 8.00 17.78 21.37
C TYR A 510 8.80 19.08 21.43
N ASP A 511 8.77 19.77 22.58
CA ASP A 511 9.50 21.02 22.83
C ASP A 511 10.58 20.84 23.92
N ASP A 512 11.21 21.93 24.37
CA ASP A 512 12.25 21.89 25.41
C ASP A 512 11.70 21.53 26.81
N HIS A 513 10.38 21.35 26.96
CA HIS A 513 9.67 21.10 28.22
C HIS A 513 8.80 19.82 28.21
N SER A 514 8.68 19.15 27.06
CA SER A 514 7.91 17.92 26.87
C SER A 514 8.71 16.67 27.24
N PHE A 515 8.05 15.51 27.12
CA PHE A 515 8.72 14.22 27.23
C PHE A 515 8.29 13.27 26.10
N PRO A 516 9.19 12.87 25.16
CA PRO A 516 10.58 13.35 24.99
C PRO A 516 10.68 14.86 24.74
N THR A 517 11.87 15.43 25.01
CA THR A 517 12.20 16.81 24.63
C THR A 517 12.60 16.88 23.15
N ALA A 518 12.64 18.09 22.58
CA ALA A 518 13.18 18.32 21.24
C ALA A 518 14.62 17.79 21.08
N TYR A 519 15.45 17.92 22.12
CA TYR A 519 16.83 17.43 22.14
C TYR A 519 16.90 15.88 22.14
N ASP A 520 16.01 15.21 22.85
CA ASP A 520 15.94 13.74 22.84
C ASP A 520 15.62 13.20 21.43
N CYS A 521 14.71 13.87 20.71
CA CYS A 521 14.36 13.54 19.33
C CYS A 521 15.53 13.80 18.35
N GLU A 522 16.25 14.91 18.52
CA GLU A 522 17.45 15.25 17.74
C GLU A 522 18.58 14.22 17.94
N TYR A 523 18.83 13.79 19.18
CA TYR A 523 19.86 12.80 19.47
C TYR A 523 19.56 11.46 18.77
N SER A 524 18.32 11.01 18.82
CA SER A 524 17.90 9.75 18.19
C SER A 524 17.90 9.75 16.66
N LYS A 525 17.83 10.92 16.00
CA LYS A 525 18.02 11.07 14.53
C LYS A 525 19.35 10.50 14.07
N SER A 526 20.43 10.76 14.82
CA SER A 526 21.78 10.31 14.46
C SER A 526 21.90 8.79 14.41
N GLU A 527 21.03 8.08 15.11
CA GLU A 527 21.02 6.62 15.24
C GLU A 527 19.98 5.94 14.32
N SER A 528 18.85 6.60 14.01
CA SER A 528 17.79 6.04 13.15
C SER A 528 18.11 5.99 11.67
N ASN A 529 19.01 6.86 11.19
CA ASN A 529 19.39 6.88 9.78
C ASN A 529 20.53 5.91 9.44
N MET A 530 21.10 5.24 10.44
CA MET A 530 22.18 4.25 10.29
C MET A 530 21.72 2.80 10.47
N ALA A 531 20.45 2.56 10.84
CA ALA A 531 19.88 1.23 11.13
C ALA A 531 18.70 0.93 10.20
#